data_AF-A0A2V8UYA3-F1
#
_entry.id   AF-A0A2V8UYA3-F1
#
_cell.length_a   1.000
_cell.length_b   1.000
_cell.length_c   1.000
_cell.angle_alpha   90.00
_cell.angle_beta   90.00
_cell.angle_gamma   90.00
#
_symmetry.space_group_name_H-M   'P 1'
#
loop_
_entity.id
_entity.type
_entity.pdbx_description
1 polymer ?
#
loop_
_entity_poly.entity_id
_entity_poly.type
_entity_poly.pdbx_seq_one_letter_code
_entity_poly.pdbx_strand_id
1 'polypeptide(L)'
;MQYTYLDTGVNIECRLRELNGKITLNADLDISALRQHEKADTINPPNPTVAAIRLGVNTLMSSGKPTQVVSVDDPVTMKKFDVEATVTKLN
;
A
#
# COMPACT_ATOMS: atom_id res chain seq x y z
N MET A 1 -27.86 -18.71 -4.02
CA MET A 1 -26.97 -17.65 -4.54
C MET A 1 -25.61 -17.82 -3.91
N GLN A 2 -24.53 -17.75 -4.70
CA GLN A 2 -23.15 -17.82 -4.23
C GLN A 2 -22.55 -16.42 -4.29
N TYR A 3 -21.92 -15.98 -3.20
CA TYR A 3 -21.25 -14.70 -3.11
C TYR A 3 -19.74 -14.92 -2.98
N THR A 4 -18.97 -14.00 -3.55
CA THR A 4 -17.51 -13.92 -3.36
C THR A 4 -17.21 -12.62 -2.65
N TYR A 5 -16.45 -12.70 -1.56
CA TYR A 5 -15.96 -11.56 -0.83
C TYR A 5 -14.51 -11.31 -1.21
N LEU A 6 -14.13 -10.04 -1.28
CA LEU A 6 -12.78 -9.62 -1.60
C LEU A 6 -12.37 -8.50 -0.66
N ASP A 7 -11.18 -8.63 -0.09
CA ASP A 7 -10.56 -7.57 0.68
C ASP A 7 -9.90 -6.57 -0.27
N THR A 8 -10.25 -5.30 -0.11
CA THR A 8 -9.62 -4.18 -0.83
C THR A 8 -9.22 -3.10 0.16
N GLY A 9 -8.11 -2.42 -0.11
CA GLY A 9 -7.57 -1.39 0.76
C GLY A 9 -6.05 -1.39 0.71
N VAL A 10 -5.42 -1.00 1.81
CA VAL A 10 -3.96 -0.94 1.93
C VAL A 10 -3.50 -2.06 2.87
N ASN A 11 -2.63 -2.92 2.37
CA ASN A 11 -1.86 -3.87 3.18
C ASN A 11 -0.40 -3.41 3.23
N ILE A 12 0.17 -3.43 4.44
CA ILE A 12 1.56 -3.05 4.70
C ILE A 12 2.18 -4.16 5.53
N GLU A 13 3.05 -4.95 4.92
CA GLU A 13 3.92 -5.87 5.63
C GLU A 13 5.28 -5.20 5.82
N CYS A 14 5.82 -5.20 7.03
CA CYS A 14 7.11 -4.59 7.28
C CYS A 14 7.96 -5.39 8.27
N ARG A 15 9.27 -5.34 8.04
CA ARG A 15 10.28 -5.94 8.91
C ARG A 15 11.41 -4.95 9.14
N LEU A 16 11.68 -4.70 10.41
CA LEU A 16 12.82 -3.92 10.85
C LEU A 16 14.02 -4.84 11.13
N ARG A 17 15.22 -4.38 10.78
CA ARG A 17 16.48 -5.00 11.17
C ARG A 17 17.44 -3.92 11.67
N GLU A 18 18.01 -4.12 12.85
CA GLU A 18 19.09 -3.27 13.36
C GLU A 18 20.43 -4.01 13.23
N LEU A 19 21.43 -3.35 12.65
CA LEU A 19 22.80 -3.84 12.59
C LEU A 19 23.78 -2.68 12.81
N ASN A 20 24.67 -2.79 13.80
CA ASN A 20 25.65 -1.75 14.14
C ASN A 20 25.02 -0.36 14.33
N GLY A 21 23.84 -0.28 14.95
CA GLY A 21 23.10 0.97 15.20
C GLY A 21 22.42 1.58 13.98
N LYS A 22 22.46 0.90 12.82
CA LYS A 22 21.72 1.28 11.61
C LYS A 22 20.44 0.47 11.53
N ILE A 23 19.32 1.15 11.28
CA ILE A 23 18.00 0.52 11.16
C ILE A 23 17.64 0.41 9.69
N THR A 24 17.37 -0.79 9.21
CA THR A 24 16.86 -1.05 7.87
C THR A 24 15.39 -1.45 7.97
N LEU A 25 14.55 -0.83 7.16
CA LEU A 25 13.15 -1.18 6.96
C LEU A 25 13.01 -1.89 5.61
N ASN A 26 12.54 -3.12 5.65
CA ASN A 26 11.99 -3.80 4.48
C ASN A 26 10.47 -3.73 4.58
N ALA A 27 9.79 -3.23 3.56
CA ALA A 27 8.33 -3.16 3.54
C ALA A 27 7.76 -3.57 2.19
N ASP A 28 6.68 -4.34 2.22
CA ASP A 28 5.87 -4.70 1.07
C ASP A 28 4.50 -4.03 1.22
N LEU A 29 4.12 -3.23 0.22
CA LEU A 29 2.90 -2.45 0.19
C LEU A 29 2.00 -2.98 -0.93
N ASP A 30 0.76 -3.34 -0.61
CA ASP A 30 -0.29 -3.65 -1.60
C ASP A 30 -1.45 -2.66 -1.41
N ILE A 31 -1.68 -1.81 -2.41
CA ILE A 31 -2.72 -0.79 -2.42
C ILE A 31 -3.74 -1.21 -3.47
N SER A 32 -4.97 -1.52 -3.05
CA SER A 32 -6.04 -1.99 -3.92
C SER A 32 -7.30 -1.15 -3.81
N ALA A 33 -8.01 -0.99 -4.92
CA ALA A 33 -9.26 -0.25 -5.00
C ALA A 33 -10.21 -0.85 -6.07
N LEU A 34 -11.52 -0.76 -5.80
CA LEU A 34 -12.54 -1.14 -6.76
C LEU A 34 -12.68 -0.08 -7.85
N ARG A 35 -12.70 -0.52 -9.10
CA ARG A 35 -13.04 0.31 -10.26
C ARG A 35 -14.48 0.02 -10.68
N GLN A 36 -15.32 1.05 -10.70
CA GLN A 36 -16.64 0.97 -11.31
C GLN A 36 -16.52 1.22 -12.81
N HIS A 37 -17.26 0.42 -13.58
CA HIS A 37 -17.42 0.64 -15.01
C HIS A 37 -18.47 1.75 -15.21
N GLU A 38 -18.13 2.81 -15.94
CA GLU A 38 -19.01 3.97 -16.17
C GLU A 38 -20.34 3.63 -16.86
N LYS A 39 -20.43 2.45 -17.50
CA LYS A 39 -21.62 1.92 -18.18
C LYS A 39 -21.90 0.47 -17.79
N ALA A 40 -22.03 0.21 -16.49
CA ALA A 40 -22.46 -1.11 -16.03
C ALA A 40 -23.92 -1.34 -16.40
N ASP A 41 -24.18 -2.39 -17.18
CA ASP A 41 -25.53 -2.84 -17.54
C ASP A 41 -26.26 -3.29 -16.27
N THR A 42 -27.43 -2.72 -15.96
CA THR A 42 -28.11 -2.94 -14.67
C THR A 42 -28.69 -4.34 -14.55
N ILE A 43 -28.92 -5.01 -15.68
CA ILE A 43 -29.49 -6.36 -15.76
C ILE A 43 -28.41 -7.44 -15.60
N ASN A 44 -27.20 -7.18 -16.10
CA ASN A 44 -26.02 -8.05 -15.96
C ASN A 44 -24.79 -7.20 -15.59
N PRO A 45 -24.67 -6.78 -14.32
CA PRO A 45 -23.53 -5.99 -13.90
C PRO A 45 -22.24 -6.81 -14.07
N PRO A 46 -21.19 -6.24 -14.68
CA PRO A 46 -19.91 -6.93 -14.79
C PRO A 46 -19.32 -7.17 -13.40
N ASN A 47 -18.51 -8.22 -13.27
CA ASN A 47 -17.73 -8.43 -12.06
C ASN A 47 -16.87 -7.18 -11.76
N PRO A 48 -16.69 -6.83 -10.47
CA PRO A 48 -15.88 -5.68 -10.10
C PRO A 48 -14.41 -5.88 -10.53
N THR A 49 -13.81 -4.83 -11.08
CA THR A 49 -12.38 -4.80 -11.38
C THR A 49 -11.62 -4.24 -10.19
N VAL A 50 -10.54 -4.89 -9.80
CA VAL A 50 -9.69 -4.47 -8.68
C VAL A 50 -8.38 -3.95 -9.26
N ALA A 51 -8.15 -2.65 -9.11
CA ALA A 51 -6.85 -2.07 -9.41
C ALA A 51 -5.94 -2.28 -8.20
N ALA A 52 -4.68 -2.68 -8.43
CA ALA A 52 -3.70 -2.90 -7.38
C ALA A 52 -2.33 -2.29 -7.75
N ILE A 53 -1.68 -1.68 -6.78
CA ILE A 53 -0.29 -1.20 -6.83
C ILE A 53 0.49 -1.97 -5.79
N ARG A 54 1.56 -2.65 -6.22
CA ARG A 54 2.44 -3.44 -5.35
C ARG A 54 3.84 -2.86 -5.35
N LEU A 55 4.38 -2.59 -4.17
CA LEU A 55 5.70 -1.96 -4.00
C LEU A 55 6.51 -2.72 -2.97
N GLY A 56 7.77 -3.01 -3.31
CA GLY A 56 8.78 -3.50 -2.36
C GLY A 56 9.77 -2.39 -2.04
N VAL A 57 9.99 -2.14 -0.75
CA VAL A 57 10.84 -1.06 -0.24
C VAL A 57 11.93 -1.65 0.64
N ASN A 58 13.15 -1.19 0.45
CA ASN A 58 14.27 -1.44 1.35
C ASN A 58 14.99 -0.11 1.58
N THR A 59 14.91 0.40 2.81
CA THR A 59 15.42 1.73 3.14
C THR A 59 16.13 1.76 4.49
N LEU A 60 17.13 2.64 4.59
CA LEU A 60 17.85 2.90 5.83
C LEU A 60 17.20 4.07 6.57
N MET A 61 16.93 3.88 7.85
CA MET A 61 16.23 4.85 8.69
C MET A 61 17.06 5.30 9.87
N SER A 62 16.83 6.55 10.28
CA SER A 62 17.30 7.07 11.56
C SER A 62 16.19 6.99 12.59
N SER A 63 16.51 6.59 13.82
CA SER A 63 15.55 6.57 14.92
C SER A 63 15.02 7.97 15.20
N GLY A 64 13.72 8.09 15.45
CA GLY A 64 13.03 9.31 15.87
C GLY A 64 12.82 10.36 14.79
N LYS A 65 13.23 10.10 13.54
CA LYS A 65 12.99 11.01 12.41
C LYS A 65 12.05 10.34 11.40
N PRO A 66 10.96 11.01 10.99
CA PRO A 66 10.15 10.52 9.90
C PRO A 66 10.96 10.44 8.61
N THR A 67 10.79 9.35 7.89
CA THR A 67 11.44 9.08 6.59
C THR A 67 10.36 8.74 5.59
N GLN A 68 10.27 9.50 4.50
CA GLN A 68 9.40 9.14 3.39
C GLN A 68 9.96 7.89 2.70
N VAL A 69 9.15 6.85 2.62
CA VAL A 69 9.56 5.55 2.07
C VAL A 69 8.98 5.29 0.70
N VAL A 70 7.82 5.90 0.38
CA VAL A 70 7.16 5.83 -0.92
C VAL A 70 6.45 7.15 -1.24
N SER A 71 6.44 7.50 -2.52
CA SER A 71 5.55 8.50 -3.14
C SER A 71 5.12 7.95 -4.50
N VAL A 72 3.83 7.66 -4.67
CA VAL A 72 3.28 7.20 -5.96
C VAL A 72 2.13 8.10 -6.38
N ASP A 73 2.22 8.62 -7.60
CA ASP A 73 1.12 9.27 -8.28
C ASP A 73 0.40 8.23 -9.16
N ASP A 74 -0.88 7.97 -8.89
CA ASP A 74 -1.72 7.12 -9.75
C ASP A 74 -2.32 8.00 -10.87
N PRO A 75 -1.84 7.89 -12.12
CA PRO A 75 -2.34 8.72 -13.22
C PRO A 75 -3.80 8.40 -13.59
N VAL A 76 -4.35 7.28 -13.13
CA VAL A 76 -5.70 6.83 -13.49
C VAL A 76 -6.73 7.33 -12.48
N THR A 77 -6.42 7.39 -11.19
CA THR A 77 -7.30 8.07 -10.20
C THR A 77 -6.94 9.54 -9.97
N MET A 78 -5.79 10.01 -10.47
CA MET A 78 -5.20 11.30 -10.09
C MET A 78 -4.96 11.43 -8.57
N LYS A 79 -4.85 10.30 -7.86
CA LYS A 79 -4.54 10.27 -6.42
C LYS A 79 -3.05 10.11 -6.20
N LYS A 80 -2.59 10.66 -5.09
CA LYS A 80 -1.23 10.49 -4.59
C LYS A 80 -1.21 9.63 -3.35
N PHE A 81 -0.27 8.70 -3.30
CA PHE A 81 -0.01 7.81 -2.17
C PHE A 81 1.38 8.10 -1.62
N ASP A 82 1.41 8.75 -0.46
CA ASP A 82 2.63 9.01 0.30
C ASP A 82 2.67 8.07 1.51
N VAL A 83 3.79 7.37 1.68
CA VAL A 83 4.03 6.52 2.86
C VAL A 83 5.25 7.05 3.58
N GLU A 84 5.08 7.28 4.87
CA GLU A 84 6.13 7.70 5.78
C GLU A 84 6.27 6.68 6.90
N ALA A 85 7.51 6.40 7.28
CA ALA A 85 7.83 5.54 8.41
C ALA A 85 8.63 6.33 9.45
N THR A 86 8.32 6.09 10.72
CA THR A 86 9.12 6.58 11.85
C THR A 86 9.45 5.39 12.74
N VAL A 87 10.74 5.19 13.03
CA VAL A 87 11.17 4.14 13.96
C VAL A 87 11.48 4.77 15.31
N THR A 88 10.89 4.21 16.36
CA THR A 88 11.09 4.66 17.74
C THR A 88 11.71 3.53 18.55
N LYS A 89 12.76 3.83 19.31
CA LYS A 89 13.33 2.89 20.29
C LYS A 89 12.39 2.78 21.49
N LEU A 90 12.03 1.56 21.86
CA LEU A 90 11.32 1.27 23.10
C LEU A 90 12.36 1.08 24.21
N ASN A 91 12.18 1.80 25.31
CA ASN A 91 13.02 1.73 26.51
C ASN A 91 12.48 0.68 27.49
#